data_AF-A0A9X8MTT6-F1
#
_entry.id   AF-A0A9X8MTT6-F1
#
_cell.length_a   1.000
_cell.length_b   1.000
_cell.length_c   1.000
_cell.angle_alpha   90.00
_cell.angle_beta   90.00
_cell.angle_gamma   90.00
#
_symmetry.space_group_name_H-M   'P 1'
#
loop_
_entity.id
_entity.type
_entity.pdbx_description
1 polymer ?
#
loop_
_entity_poly.entity_id
_entity_poly.type
_entity_poly.pdbx_seq_one_letter_code
_entity_poly.pdbx_strand_id
1 'polypeptide(L)'
;MQYLPHMSQPARPQSSDASDPPTPGTRRAAAQRLKMRRELSAAAMELFATKGYEATTVDEIAAAAGVARRTFFRHFRSKEEAIFPDHDDTLVRAEAVLDAAPPHENPLDTVCRGIKEVMRMYASAPAVSVARYRLTREVPTLREAEIASVARYERLFTRYLLGHFDEGAHREGDDDPLLAEVAASAVVTAHNHVLRRWLRAGAEGDVETQLDHAFEIVRETFGAGIGAGRAATGESAAPATVSREGEVLVAVARTDAPLDEVMRTIRKALKDQRR
;
A
#
# COMPACT_ATOMS: atom_id res chain seq x y z
N MET A 1 -60.18 -18.75 12.28
CA MET A 1 -59.60 -18.63 10.92
C MET A 1 -59.42 -17.15 10.65
N GLN A 2 -58.22 -16.64 10.95
CA GLN A 2 -57.93 -15.21 11.06
C GLN A 2 -57.09 -14.82 9.83
N TYR A 3 -57.63 -13.95 8.99
CA TYR A 3 -56.94 -13.39 7.83
C TYR A 3 -55.80 -12.47 8.31
N LEU A 4 -54.56 -12.81 7.98
CA LEU A 4 -53.38 -11.96 8.17
C LEU A 4 -53.14 -11.14 6.89
N PRO A 5 -52.78 -9.84 6.99
CA PRO A 5 -52.65 -8.95 5.84
C PRO A 5 -51.30 -9.10 5.12
N HIS A 6 -51.34 -8.85 3.81
CA HIS A 6 -50.22 -8.74 2.89
C HIS A 6 -49.19 -7.70 3.40
N MET A 7 -48.03 -8.15 3.86
CA MET A 7 -46.89 -7.27 4.18
C MET A 7 -46.16 -6.92 2.89
N SER A 8 -46.21 -5.64 2.51
CA SER A 8 -45.40 -5.04 1.44
C SER A 8 -43.92 -5.12 1.76
N GLN A 9 -43.11 -5.57 0.80
CA GLN A 9 -41.64 -5.53 0.88
C GLN A 9 -41.15 -4.06 0.92
N PRO A 10 -40.18 -3.70 1.78
CA PRO A 10 -39.50 -2.44 1.65
C PRO A 10 -38.49 -2.51 0.48
N ALA A 11 -38.59 -1.54 -0.42
CA ALA A 11 -37.64 -1.34 -1.51
C ALA A 11 -36.22 -1.12 -0.93
N ARG A 12 -35.25 -1.87 -1.45
CA ARG A 12 -33.82 -1.66 -1.15
C ARG A 12 -33.39 -0.30 -1.71
N PRO A 13 -32.75 0.59 -0.92
CA PRO A 13 -32.10 1.75 -1.48
C PRO A 13 -30.88 1.30 -2.29
N GLN A 14 -30.87 1.60 -3.58
CA GLN A 14 -29.69 1.50 -4.43
C GLN A 14 -28.76 2.67 -4.05
N SER A 15 -27.68 2.39 -3.33
CA SER A 15 -26.61 3.37 -3.11
C SER A 15 -25.63 3.31 -4.29
N SER A 16 -25.95 4.05 -5.34
CA SER A 16 -24.98 4.42 -6.38
C SER A 16 -24.23 5.67 -5.92
N ASP A 17 -23.24 5.51 -5.05
CA ASP A 17 -22.24 6.55 -4.81
C ASP A 17 -21.04 6.28 -5.73
N ALA A 18 -21.28 6.39 -7.04
CA ALA A 18 -20.21 6.63 -7.98
C ALA A 18 -19.80 8.09 -7.78
N SER A 19 -18.64 8.29 -7.17
CA SER A 19 -18.08 9.60 -6.86
C SER A 19 -17.93 10.43 -8.14
N ASP A 20 -18.81 11.42 -8.30
CA ASP A 20 -18.70 12.42 -9.36
C ASP A 20 -17.32 13.10 -9.31
N PRO A 21 -16.67 13.33 -10.47
CA PRO A 21 -15.36 13.95 -10.50
C PRO A 21 -15.42 15.35 -9.87
N PRO A 22 -14.41 15.74 -9.08
CA PRO A 22 -14.44 16.99 -8.32
C PRO A 22 -14.62 18.19 -9.26
N THR A 23 -15.68 18.96 -9.00
CA THR A 23 -15.99 20.19 -9.74
C THR A 23 -14.79 21.14 -9.76
N PRO A 24 -14.64 22.00 -10.79
CA PRO A 24 -13.51 22.91 -10.92
C PRO A 24 -13.26 23.78 -9.66
N GLY A 25 -14.32 24.14 -8.93
CA GLY A 25 -14.23 24.88 -7.67
C GLY A 25 -13.57 24.10 -6.52
N THR A 26 -13.84 22.80 -6.38
CA THR A 26 -13.25 21.97 -5.32
C THR A 26 -11.78 21.68 -5.60
N ARG A 27 -11.40 21.49 -6.87
CA ARG A 27 -10.00 21.34 -7.29
C ARG A 27 -9.16 22.57 -6.97
N ARG A 28 -9.68 23.78 -7.26
CA ARG A 28 -8.99 25.04 -6.93
C ARG A 28 -8.82 25.22 -5.43
N ALA A 29 -9.85 24.92 -4.64
CA ALA A 29 -9.79 25.00 -3.19
C ALA A 29 -8.76 24.02 -2.58
N ALA A 30 -8.69 22.79 -3.10
CA ALA A 30 -7.70 21.79 -2.69
C ALA A 30 -6.26 22.24 -3.01
N ALA A 31 -6.02 22.74 -4.22
CA ALA A 31 -4.72 23.28 -4.61
C ALA A 31 -4.29 24.46 -3.72
N GLN A 32 -5.21 25.36 -3.39
CA GLN A 32 -4.93 26.49 -2.51
C GLN A 32 -4.66 26.06 -1.06
N ARG A 33 -5.37 25.03 -0.57
CA ARG A 33 -5.12 24.42 0.74
C ARG A 33 -3.72 23.79 0.81
N LEU A 34 -3.32 23.05 -0.22
CA LEU A 34 -1.99 22.45 -0.31
C LEU A 34 -0.89 23.51 -0.37
N LYS A 35 -1.08 24.57 -1.17
CA LYS A 35 -0.15 25.71 -1.24
C LYS A 35 0.08 26.33 0.15
N MET A 36 -1.00 26.62 0.88
CA MET A 36 -0.92 27.17 2.23
C MET A 36 -0.24 26.19 3.22
N ARG A 37 -0.52 24.89 3.14
CA ARG A 37 0.18 23.87 3.95
C ARG A 37 1.68 23.86 3.69
N ARG A 38 2.10 23.98 2.43
CA ARG A 38 3.52 24.05 2.05
C ARG A 38 4.20 25.32 2.53
N GLU A 39 3.54 26.47 2.42
CA GLU A 39 4.05 27.76 2.93
C GLU A 39 4.28 27.71 4.44
N LEU A 40 3.30 27.22 5.21
CA LEU A 40 3.42 27.03 6.65
C LEU A 40 4.51 26.03 7.03
N SER A 41 4.64 24.93 6.28
CA SER A 41 5.68 23.93 6.49
C SER A 41 7.09 24.48 6.20
N ALA A 42 7.25 25.28 5.15
CA ALA A 42 8.52 25.92 4.83
C ALA A 42 8.94 26.88 5.94
N ALA A 43 8.03 27.73 6.43
CA ALA A 43 8.28 28.61 7.56
C ALA A 43 8.65 27.84 8.84
N ALA A 44 7.95 26.72 9.11
CA ALA A 44 8.27 25.86 10.25
C ALA A 44 9.67 25.25 10.13
N MET A 45 10.02 24.70 8.96
CA MET A 45 11.34 24.10 8.71
C MET A 45 12.48 25.12 8.86
N GLU A 46 12.29 26.34 8.38
CA GLU A 46 13.28 27.42 8.52
C GLU A 46 13.49 27.81 10.00
N LEU A 47 12.40 27.98 10.75
CA LEU A 47 12.48 28.29 12.18
C LEU A 47 13.08 27.14 12.98
N PHE A 48 12.73 25.89 12.67
CA PHE A 48 13.36 24.73 13.31
C PHE A 48 14.85 24.64 13.03
N ALA A 49 15.30 24.98 11.82
CA ALA A 49 16.71 24.97 11.45
C ALA A 49 17.51 26.10 12.13
N THR A 50 16.89 27.26 12.36
CA THR A 50 17.58 28.46 12.89
C THR A 50 17.46 28.64 14.40
N LYS A 51 16.29 28.35 14.97
CA LYS A 51 15.96 28.52 16.39
C LYS A 51 15.94 27.20 17.17
N GLY A 52 15.85 26.07 16.47
CA GLY A 52 15.61 24.76 17.05
C GLY A 52 14.13 24.45 17.24
N TYR A 53 13.82 23.15 17.27
CA TYR A 53 12.45 22.64 17.34
C TYR A 53 11.70 23.09 18.61
N GLU A 54 12.32 22.92 19.78
CA GLU A 54 11.67 23.19 21.06
C GLU A 54 11.38 24.67 21.27
N ALA A 55 12.30 25.53 20.87
CA ALA A 55 12.18 26.97 21.02
C ALA A 55 11.19 27.62 20.03
N THR A 56 10.74 26.90 19.01
CA THR A 56 9.82 27.41 17.98
C THR A 56 8.36 27.19 18.37
N THR A 57 7.56 28.26 18.28
CA THR A 57 6.12 28.24 18.59
C THR A 57 5.24 28.31 17.34
N VAL A 58 3.99 27.88 17.45
CA VAL A 58 2.99 28.00 16.36
C VAL A 58 2.75 29.47 15.97
N ASP A 59 2.82 30.40 16.92
CA ASP A 59 2.62 31.83 16.64
C ASP A 59 3.73 32.39 15.76
N GLU A 60 4.97 31.98 16.02
CA GLU A 60 6.12 32.37 15.21
C GLU A 60 6.04 31.79 13.80
N ILE A 61 5.63 30.52 13.67
CA ILE A 61 5.43 29.88 12.36
C ILE A 61 4.34 30.63 11.57
N ALA A 62 3.21 30.92 12.20
CA ALA A 62 2.11 31.63 11.56
C ALA A 62 2.52 33.05 11.14
N ALA A 63 3.23 33.77 12.02
CA ALA A 63 3.75 35.11 11.74
C ALA A 63 4.75 35.09 10.58
N ALA A 64 5.68 34.13 10.56
CA ALA A 64 6.65 33.95 9.47
C ALA A 64 5.97 33.63 8.12
N ALA A 65 4.85 32.89 8.14
CA ALA A 65 4.03 32.62 6.97
C ALA A 65 3.03 33.75 6.61
N GLY A 66 3.00 34.85 7.38
CA GLY A 66 2.11 35.99 7.12
C GLY A 66 0.63 35.69 7.36
N VAL A 67 0.30 34.74 8.23
CA VAL A 67 -1.09 34.33 8.53
C VAL A 67 -1.39 34.36 10.02
N ALA A 68 -2.68 34.42 10.37
CA ALA A 68 -3.11 34.31 11.76
C ALA A 68 -2.90 32.89 12.33
N ARG A 69 -2.68 32.77 13.65
CA ARG A 69 -2.63 31.49 14.39
C ARG A 69 -3.80 30.55 14.04
N ARG A 70 -5.02 31.08 13.93
CA ARG A 70 -6.22 30.31 13.55
C ARG A 70 -6.10 29.67 12.16
N THR A 71 -5.41 30.31 11.22
CA THR A 71 -5.14 29.74 9.90
C THR A 71 -4.19 28.56 10.02
N PHE A 72 -3.14 28.62 10.84
CA PHE A 72 -2.28 27.46 11.10
C PHE A 72 -3.11 26.26 11.58
N PHE A 73 -3.96 26.44 12.60
CA PHE A 73 -4.77 25.34 13.15
C PHE A 73 -5.86 24.83 12.23
N ARG A 74 -6.24 25.59 11.20
CA ARG A 74 -7.11 25.09 10.12
C ARG A 74 -6.38 24.07 9.23
N HIS A 75 -5.05 24.15 9.16
CA HIS A 75 -4.23 23.32 8.32
C HIS A 75 -3.52 22.21 9.08
N PHE A 76 -3.11 22.41 10.34
CA PHE A 76 -2.37 21.44 11.14
C PHE A 76 -2.89 21.42 12.58
N ARG A 77 -2.95 20.24 13.19
CA ARG A 77 -3.38 20.09 14.59
C ARG A 77 -2.30 20.53 15.57
N SER A 78 -1.04 20.47 15.15
CA SER A 78 0.12 20.79 15.98
C SER A 78 1.33 21.20 15.11
N LYS A 79 2.43 21.66 15.75
CA LYS A 79 3.65 22.04 15.02
C LYS A 79 4.41 20.84 14.46
N GLU A 80 4.26 19.67 15.08
CA GLU A 80 4.80 18.38 14.65
C GLU A 80 4.25 18.00 13.27
N GLU A 81 2.95 18.21 13.04
CA GLU A 81 2.28 17.86 11.77
C GLU A 81 2.76 18.73 10.60
N ALA A 82 3.22 19.96 10.88
CA ALA A 82 3.71 20.89 9.87
C ALA A 82 5.00 20.40 9.17
N ILE A 83 5.66 19.38 9.71
CA ILE A 83 6.84 18.76 9.08
C ILE A 83 6.45 17.96 7.82
N PHE A 84 5.22 17.47 7.73
CA PHE A 84 4.81 16.47 6.73
C PHE A 84 3.60 16.95 5.89
N PRO A 85 3.67 18.13 5.25
CA PRO A 85 2.49 18.80 4.70
C PRO A 85 1.80 18.03 3.58
N ASP A 86 2.56 17.24 2.83
CA ASP A 86 2.14 16.56 1.61
C ASP A 86 1.60 15.13 1.85
N HIS A 87 1.80 14.56 3.05
CA HIS A 87 1.47 13.13 3.26
C HIS A 87 -0.02 12.81 3.07
N ASP A 88 -0.93 13.70 3.45
CA ASP A 88 -2.36 13.45 3.28
C ASP A 88 -2.75 13.44 1.79
N ASP A 89 -2.25 14.40 1.01
CA ASP A 89 -2.48 14.43 -0.44
C ASP A 89 -1.75 13.27 -1.16
N THR A 90 -0.58 12.85 -0.65
CA THR A 90 0.13 11.67 -1.15
C THR A 90 -0.61 10.38 -0.83
N LEU A 91 -1.28 10.29 0.32
CA LEU A 91 -2.13 9.15 0.67
C LEU A 91 -3.31 9.04 -0.31
N VAL A 92 -3.94 10.17 -0.66
CA VAL A 92 -5.00 10.22 -1.69
C VAL A 92 -4.47 9.78 -3.06
N ARG A 93 -3.25 10.18 -3.46
CA ARG A 93 -2.67 9.71 -4.73
C ARG A 93 -2.34 8.22 -4.71
N ALA A 94 -1.85 7.71 -3.58
CA ALA A 94 -1.61 6.28 -3.41
C ALA A 94 -2.93 5.49 -3.49
N GLU A 95 -3.99 5.97 -2.84
CA GLU A 95 -5.33 5.38 -2.94
C GLU A 95 -5.87 5.38 -4.37
N ALA A 96 -5.76 6.51 -5.09
CA ALA A 96 -6.16 6.57 -6.50
C ALA A 96 -5.39 5.59 -7.41
N VAL A 97 -4.14 5.28 -7.08
CA VAL A 97 -3.34 4.25 -7.77
C VAL A 97 -3.91 2.84 -7.54
N LEU A 98 -4.41 2.57 -6.35
CA LEU A 98 -5.05 1.32 -5.97
C LEU A 98 -6.43 1.18 -6.62
N ASP A 99 -7.24 2.24 -6.60
CA ASP A 99 -8.59 2.25 -7.20
C ASP A 99 -8.54 2.07 -8.73
N ALA A 100 -7.48 2.53 -9.37
CA ALA A 100 -7.25 2.41 -10.82
C ALA A 100 -6.55 1.10 -11.23
N ALA A 101 -6.39 0.14 -10.32
CA ALA A 101 -5.74 -1.14 -10.61
C ALA A 101 -6.46 -1.91 -11.73
N PRO A 102 -5.74 -2.42 -12.75
CA PRO A 102 -6.31 -3.33 -13.73
C PRO A 102 -6.82 -4.62 -13.06
N PRO A 103 -7.95 -5.21 -13.52
CA PRO A 103 -8.57 -6.38 -12.87
C PRO A 103 -7.70 -7.64 -12.75
N HIS A 104 -6.57 -7.69 -13.47
CA HIS A 104 -5.66 -8.83 -13.58
C HIS A 104 -4.22 -8.46 -13.15
N GLU A 105 -4.01 -7.25 -12.62
CA GLU A 105 -2.74 -6.90 -11.96
C GLU A 105 -2.64 -7.64 -10.64
N ASN A 106 -1.44 -8.13 -10.30
CA ASN A 106 -1.21 -8.72 -8.98
C ASN A 106 -1.44 -7.63 -7.89
N PRO A 107 -2.24 -7.89 -6.85
CA PRO A 107 -2.50 -6.89 -5.80
C PRO A 107 -1.24 -6.36 -5.12
N LEU A 108 -0.22 -7.21 -4.95
CA LEU A 108 1.07 -6.80 -4.38
C LEU A 108 1.82 -5.82 -5.29
N ASP A 109 1.76 -6.02 -6.61
CA ASP A 109 2.34 -5.08 -7.59
C ASP A 109 1.62 -3.73 -7.54
N THR A 110 0.31 -3.75 -7.36
CA THR A 110 -0.49 -2.53 -7.18
C THR A 110 -0.04 -1.76 -5.94
N VAL A 111 0.15 -2.46 -4.81
CA VAL A 111 0.65 -1.85 -3.57
C VAL A 111 2.07 -1.29 -3.74
N CYS A 112 2.95 -2.01 -4.42
CA CYS A 112 4.31 -1.53 -4.75
C CYS A 112 4.25 -0.25 -5.61
N ARG A 113 3.33 -0.17 -6.58
CA ARG A 113 3.08 1.04 -7.38
C ARG A 113 2.51 2.19 -6.56
N GLY A 114 1.62 1.89 -5.60
CA GLY A 114 1.02 2.87 -4.69
C GLY A 114 2.04 3.55 -3.78
N ILE A 115 2.91 2.76 -3.13
CA ILE A 115 3.93 3.34 -2.23
C ILE A 115 4.97 4.18 -2.98
N LYS A 116 5.17 3.99 -4.29
CA LYS A 116 6.05 4.85 -5.11
C LYS A 116 5.60 6.31 -5.13
N GLU A 117 4.32 6.61 -4.88
CA GLU A 117 3.85 8.00 -4.69
C GLU A 117 4.55 8.70 -3.52
N VAL A 118 4.88 7.95 -2.46
CA VAL A 118 5.66 8.46 -1.33
C VAL A 118 7.08 8.76 -1.77
N MET A 119 7.73 7.86 -2.53
CA MET A 119 9.08 8.10 -3.05
C MET A 119 9.12 9.35 -3.94
N ARG A 120 8.18 9.48 -4.88
CA ARG A 120 8.06 10.66 -5.76
C ARG A 120 7.88 11.96 -4.99
N MET A 121 7.07 11.94 -3.92
CA MET A 121 6.90 13.08 -3.04
C MET A 121 8.25 13.51 -2.42
N TYR A 122 9.03 12.58 -1.88
CA TYR A 122 10.35 12.90 -1.32
C TYR A 122 11.36 13.36 -2.40
N ALA A 123 11.33 12.73 -3.59
CA ALA A 123 12.17 13.06 -4.74
C ALA A 123 11.87 14.42 -5.38
N SER A 124 10.66 14.95 -5.21
CA SER A 124 10.27 16.25 -5.76
C SER A 124 11.01 17.45 -5.14
N ALA A 125 11.52 17.30 -3.92
CA ALA A 125 12.30 18.32 -3.21
C ALA A 125 13.41 17.68 -2.34
N PRO A 126 14.47 17.10 -2.95
CA PRO A 126 15.44 16.26 -2.24
C PRO A 126 16.16 16.97 -1.08
N ALA A 127 16.57 18.23 -1.27
CA ALA A 127 17.25 19.01 -0.23
C ALA A 127 16.36 19.23 1.01
N VAL A 128 15.08 19.54 0.80
CA VAL A 128 14.09 19.71 1.87
C VAL A 128 13.86 18.38 2.58
N SER A 129 13.71 17.30 1.81
CA SER A 129 13.55 15.94 2.32
C SER A 129 14.72 15.50 3.20
N VAL A 130 15.97 15.79 2.81
CA VAL A 130 17.17 15.50 3.61
C VAL A 130 17.20 16.31 4.89
N ALA A 131 16.91 17.62 4.83
CA ALA A 131 16.86 18.47 6.02
C ALA A 131 15.79 18.00 7.01
N ARG A 132 14.60 17.67 6.51
CA ARG A 132 13.49 17.08 7.27
C ARG A 132 13.88 15.76 7.93
N TYR A 133 14.57 14.89 7.20
CA TYR A 133 15.02 13.61 7.71
C TYR A 133 16.04 13.76 8.85
N ARG A 134 16.97 14.71 8.75
CA ARG A 134 17.91 15.02 9.84
C ARG A 134 17.17 15.44 11.11
N LEU A 135 16.25 16.40 10.97
CA LEU A 135 15.46 16.89 12.11
C LEU A 135 14.62 15.77 12.77
N THR A 136 13.98 14.91 11.97
CA THR A 136 13.16 13.79 12.47
C THR A 136 13.99 12.74 13.23
N ARG A 137 15.28 12.60 12.92
CA ARG A 137 16.19 11.70 13.64
C ARG A 137 16.64 12.25 14.99
N GLU A 138 16.69 13.57 15.13
CA GLU A 138 17.17 14.25 16.33
C GLU A 138 16.05 14.55 17.32
N VAL A 139 14.81 14.74 16.83
CA VAL A 139 13.66 15.16 17.64
C VAL A 139 12.65 14.01 17.82
N PRO A 140 12.50 13.45 19.04
CA PRO A 140 11.61 12.30 19.29
C PRO A 140 10.14 12.53 18.92
N THR A 141 9.57 13.70 19.20
CA THR A 141 8.16 14.00 18.89
C THR A 141 7.89 14.02 17.37
N LEU A 142 8.88 14.42 16.57
CA LEU A 142 8.76 14.35 15.11
C LEU A 142 8.89 12.92 14.59
N ARG A 143 9.70 12.10 15.25
CA ARG A 143 9.78 10.66 14.98
C ARG A 143 8.45 9.96 15.23
N GLU A 144 7.74 10.32 16.29
CA GLU A 144 6.39 9.81 16.58
C GLU A 144 5.39 10.21 15.48
N ALA A 145 5.44 11.47 15.02
CA ALA A 145 4.62 11.93 13.91
C ALA A 145 4.93 11.22 12.57
N GLU A 146 6.21 10.90 12.32
CA GLU A 146 6.63 10.06 11.19
C GLU A 146 6.00 8.66 11.28
N ILE A 147 6.11 8.00 12.43
CA ILE A 147 5.54 6.66 12.68
C ILE A 147 4.03 6.67 12.45
N ALA A 148 3.32 7.66 12.99
CA ALA A 148 1.89 7.81 12.79
C ALA A 148 1.52 8.00 11.31
N SER A 149 2.40 8.64 10.53
CA SER A 149 2.22 8.81 9.08
C SER A 149 2.47 7.52 8.31
N VAL A 150 3.55 6.79 8.63
CA VAL A 150 3.83 5.46 8.05
C VAL A 150 2.66 4.50 8.28
N ALA A 151 2.12 4.46 9.51
CA ALA A 151 1.00 3.60 9.85
C ALA A 151 -0.28 3.90 9.04
N ARG A 152 -0.46 5.12 8.49
CA ARG A 152 -1.59 5.41 7.60
C ARG A 152 -1.47 4.69 6.25
N TYR A 153 -0.28 4.66 5.67
CA TYR A 153 -0.03 3.95 4.41
C TYR A 153 -0.14 2.45 4.57
N GLU A 154 0.45 1.91 5.64
CA GLU A 154 0.34 0.48 5.95
C GLU A 154 -1.12 0.05 6.08
N ARG A 155 -1.93 0.77 6.88
CA ARG A 155 -3.37 0.49 6.97
C ARG A 155 -4.10 0.61 5.63
N LEU A 156 -3.73 1.54 4.76
CA LEU A 156 -4.32 1.67 3.43
C LEU A 156 -4.02 0.42 2.60
N PHE A 157 -2.76 -0.01 2.54
CA PHE A 157 -2.35 -1.16 1.75
C PHE A 157 -2.87 -2.48 2.31
N THR A 158 -2.88 -2.66 3.64
CA THR A 158 -3.50 -3.85 4.27
C THR A 158 -4.97 -3.95 3.90
N ARG A 159 -5.74 -2.85 3.98
CA ARG A 159 -7.16 -2.86 3.58
C ARG A 159 -7.34 -3.22 2.11
N TYR A 160 -6.48 -2.70 1.24
CA TYR A 160 -6.52 -3.03 -0.18
C TYR A 160 -6.26 -4.52 -0.42
N LEU A 161 -5.19 -5.07 0.17
CA LEU A 161 -4.85 -6.49 0.02
C LEU A 161 -5.94 -7.41 0.59
N LEU A 162 -6.48 -7.07 1.76
CA LEU A 162 -7.62 -7.78 2.38
C LEU A 162 -8.81 -7.91 1.41
N GLY A 163 -9.14 -6.85 0.69
CA GLY A 163 -10.24 -6.85 -0.28
C GLY A 163 -10.03 -7.72 -1.53
N HIS A 164 -8.84 -8.32 -1.69
CA HIS A 164 -8.51 -9.22 -2.80
C HIS A 164 -8.51 -10.71 -2.41
N PHE A 165 -8.78 -11.01 -1.14
CA PHE A 165 -9.03 -12.39 -0.70
C PHE A 165 -10.51 -12.76 -0.89
N ASP A 166 -10.78 -14.04 -1.14
CA ASP A 166 -12.14 -14.52 -1.41
C ASP A 166 -12.90 -14.77 -0.10
N GLU A 167 -13.84 -13.88 0.24
CA GLU A 167 -14.74 -14.00 1.40
C GLU A 167 -15.48 -15.35 1.45
N GLY A 168 -15.72 -16.00 0.30
CA GLY A 168 -16.40 -17.29 0.21
C GLY A 168 -15.50 -18.52 0.39
N ALA A 169 -14.17 -18.33 0.32
CA ALA A 169 -13.18 -19.39 0.48
C ALA A 169 -12.64 -19.51 1.92
N HIS A 170 -13.07 -18.64 2.82
CA HIS A 170 -12.66 -18.61 4.22
C HIS A 170 -12.99 -19.95 4.89
N ARG A 171 -11.97 -20.78 5.07
CA ARG A 171 -12.03 -22.03 5.85
C ARG A 171 -11.57 -21.72 7.28
N GLU A 172 -11.97 -22.54 8.26
CA GLU A 172 -11.36 -22.46 9.59
C GLU A 172 -9.83 -22.63 9.46
N GLY A 173 -9.07 -21.64 9.93
CA GLY A 173 -7.61 -21.59 9.80
C GLY A 173 -7.08 -20.75 8.63
N ASP A 174 -7.90 -19.84 8.07
CA ASP A 174 -7.47 -18.94 7.00
C ASP A 174 -6.51 -17.84 7.49
N ASP A 175 -5.27 -17.87 6.99
CA ASP A 175 -4.22 -16.91 7.31
C ASP A 175 -4.30 -15.63 6.44
N ASP A 176 -5.32 -15.48 5.59
CA ASP A 176 -5.49 -14.35 4.67
C ASP A 176 -5.32 -12.96 5.34
N PRO A 177 -5.93 -12.68 6.51
CA PRO A 177 -5.70 -11.40 7.19
C PRO A 177 -4.26 -11.18 7.64
N LEU A 178 -3.62 -12.24 8.15
CA LEU A 178 -2.21 -12.20 8.55
C LEU A 178 -1.31 -11.99 7.33
N LEU A 179 -1.58 -12.68 6.22
CA LEU A 179 -0.82 -12.53 4.97
C LEU A 179 -0.95 -11.12 4.41
N ALA A 180 -2.16 -10.54 4.41
CA ALA A 180 -2.39 -9.16 3.96
C ALA A 180 -1.61 -8.14 4.80
N GLU A 181 -1.63 -8.30 6.12
CA GLU A 181 -0.89 -7.44 7.04
C GLU A 181 0.62 -7.58 6.83
N VAL A 182 1.15 -8.80 6.88
CA VAL A 182 2.58 -9.08 6.74
C VAL A 182 3.12 -8.59 5.38
N ALA A 183 2.37 -8.76 4.30
CA ALA A 183 2.77 -8.29 2.98
C ALA A 183 2.77 -6.75 2.86
N ALA A 184 1.74 -6.08 3.37
CA ALA A 184 1.70 -4.62 3.41
C ALA A 184 2.86 -4.06 4.26
N SER A 185 3.10 -4.63 5.45
CA SER A 185 4.23 -4.26 6.31
C SER A 185 5.58 -4.48 5.60
N ALA A 186 5.73 -5.58 4.84
CA ALA A 186 6.96 -5.86 4.10
C ALA A 186 7.23 -4.82 3.01
N VAL A 187 6.22 -4.43 2.22
CA VAL A 187 6.36 -3.38 1.19
C VAL A 187 6.73 -2.04 1.82
N VAL A 188 6.03 -1.65 2.90
CA VAL A 188 6.30 -0.40 3.63
C VAL A 188 7.71 -0.42 4.24
N THR A 189 8.15 -1.55 4.77
CA THR A 189 9.49 -1.73 5.34
C THR A 189 10.57 -1.63 4.28
N ALA A 190 10.40 -2.31 3.13
CA ALA A 190 11.32 -2.25 2.00
C ALA A 190 11.46 -0.81 1.48
N HIS A 191 10.34 -0.12 1.28
CA HIS A 191 10.32 1.29 0.89
C HIS A 191 11.05 2.18 1.90
N ASN A 192 10.73 2.06 3.19
CA ASN A 192 11.36 2.86 4.25
C ASN A 192 12.86 2.59 4.36
N HIS A 193 13.30 1.35 4.13
CA HIS A 193 14.72 1.00 4.11
C HIS A 193 15.44 1.80 3.00
N VAL A 194 14.95 1.73 1.76
CA VAL A 194 15.51 2.42 0.61
C VAL A 194 15.47 3.93 0.81
N LEU A 195 14.31 4.48 1.16
CA LEU A 195 14.12 5.91 1.40
C LEU A 195 15.11 6.45 2.45
N ARG A 196 15.21 5.78 3.61
CA ARG A 196 16.10 6.24 4.69
C ARG A 196 17.57 6.11 4.30
N ARG A 197 17.95 5.09 3.52
CA ARG A 197 19.30 4.94 2.98
C ARG A 197 19.63 6.09 2.03
N TRP A 198 18.73 6.37 1.09
CA TRP A 198 18.88 7.46 0.12
C TRP A 198 18.98 8.83 0.80
N LEU A 199 18.11 9.12 1.78
CA LEU A 199 18.16 10.38 2.54
C LEU A 199 19.44 10.52 3.40
N ARG A 200 19.97 9.42 3.95
CA ARG A 200 21.28 9.44 4.64
C ARG A 200 22.42 9.75 3.69
N ALA A 201 22.33 9.29 2.44
CA ALA A 201 23.29 9.57 1.37
C ALA A 201 23.10 10.95 0.73
N GLY A 202 22.33 11.87 1.36
CA GLY A 202 22.12 13.21 0.83
C GLY A 202 21.14 13.26 -0.35
N ALA A 203 20.30 12.22 -0.51
CA ALA A 203 19.39 12.07 -1.63
C ALA A 203 20.11 11.94 -3.00
N GLU A 204 21.30 11.36 -2.98
CA GLU A 204 22.10 11.05 -4.16
C GLU A 204 21.92 9.60 -4.62
N GLY A 205 22.06 9.37 -5.92
CA GLY A 205 21.99 8.05 -6.55
C GLY A 205 20.60 7.68 -7.09
N ASP A 206 20.54 6.54 -7.76
CA ASP A 206 19.33 6.04 -8.41
C ASP A 206 18.43 5.30 -7.42
N VAL A 207 17.53 6.06 -6.80
CA VAL A 207 16.59 5.55 -5.79
C VAL A 207 15.51 4.67 -6.38
N GLU A 208 15.13 4.87 -7.64
CA GLU A 208 14.09 4.07 -8.31
C GLU A 208 14.59 2.65 -8.55
N THR A 209 15.80 2.49 -9.09
CA THR A 209 16.41 1.16 -9.26
C THR A 209 16.59 0.43 -7.92
N GLN A 210 16.99 1.15 -6.86
CA GLN A 210 17.10 0.55 -5.52
C GLN A 210 15.74 0.11 -4.97
N LEU A 211 14.68 0.86 -5.26
CA LEU A 211 13.33 0.54 -4.83
C LEU A 211 12.76 -0.65 -5.61
N ASP A 212 13.01 -0.71 -6.91
CA ASP A 212 12.61 -1.83 -7.76
C ASP A 212 13.24 -3.14 -7.31
N HIS A 213 14.54 -3.12 -6.98
CA HIS A 213 15.23 -4.27 -6.41
C HIS A 213 14.66 -4.68 -5.05
N ALA A 214 14.36 -3.73 -4.17
CA ALA A 214 13.76 -4.03 -2.88
C ALA A 214 12.36 -4.67 -3.02
N PHE A 215 11.56 -4.24 -4.00
CA PHE A 215 10.27 -4.85 -4.30
C PHE A 215 10.38 -6.21 -4.99
N GLU A 216 11.45 -6.46 -5.74
CA GLU A 216 11.74 -7.79 -6.28
C GLU A 216 11.94 -8.81 -5.15
N ILE A 217 12.73 -8.47 -4.12
CA ILE A 217 12.92 -9.32 -2.93
C ILE A 217 11.58 -9.60 -2.22
N VAL A 218 10.71 -8.58 -2.09
CA VAL A 218 9.38 -8.75 -1.50
C VAL A 218 8.54 -9.71 -2.35
N ARG A 219 8.49 -9.51 -3.68
CA ARG A 219 7.75 -10.42 -4.58
C ARG A 219 8.25 -11.86 -4.51
N GLU A 220 9.56 -12.08 -4.50
CA GLU A 220 10.14 -13.42 -4.37
C GLU A 220 9.76 -14.08 -3.04
N THR A 221 9.67 -13.30 -1.96
CA THR A 221 9.33 -13.80 -0.62
C THR A 221 7.88 -14.27 -0.54
N PHE A 222 6.93 -13.52 -1.13
CA PHE A 222 5.49 -13.85 -1.05
C PHE A 222 4.98 -14.67 -2.26
N GLY A 223 5.75 -14.74 -3.34
CA GLY A 223 5.36 -15.39 -4.59
C GLY A 223 4.14 -14.73 -5.26
N ALA A 224 3.50 -15.47 -6.17
CA ALA A 224 2.29 -15.02 -6.88
C ALA A 224 0.99 -15.20 -6.07
N GLY A 225 1.06 -15.69 -4.84
CA GLY A 225 -0.09 -16.19 -4.07
C GLY A 225 -0.96 -15.13 -3.40
N ILE A 226 -0.50 -13.88 -3.28
CA ILE A 226 -1.28 -12.83 -2.62
C ILE A 226 -2.47 -12.41 -3.50
N GLY A 227 -3.68 -12.68 -3.02
CA GLY A 227 -4.93 -12.29 -3.69
C GLY A 227 -5.21 -13.07 -4.99
N ALA A 228 -4.66 -14.27 -5.16
CA ALA A 228 -4.90 -15.13 -6.33
C ALA A 228 -6.37 -15.64 -6.44
N GLY A 229 -7.27 -15.22 -5.54
CA GLY A 229 -8.66 -15.64 -5.47
C GLY A 229 -9.59 -15.17 -6.60
N ARG A 230 -9.13 -14.40 -7.61
CA ARG A 230 -9.98 -13.99 -8.74
C ARG A 230 -9.59 -14.51 -10.12
N ALA A 231 -8.45 -15.17 -10.27
CA ALA A 231 -8.03 -15.71 -11.56
C ALA A 231 -7.18 -16.98 -11.41
N ALA A 232 -7.81 -18.10 -11.07
CA ALA A 232 -7.24 -19.43 -11.32
C ALA A 232 -8.28 -20.57 -11.44
N THR A 233 -9.57 -20.27 -11.66
CA THR A 233 -10.55 -21.28 -12.11
C THR A 233 -10.77 -21.13 -13.62
N GLY A 234 -9.69 -21.28 -14.38
CA GLY A 234 -9.75 -21.15 -15.84
C GLY A 234 -8.52 -21.64 -16.59
N GLU A 235 -7.37 -21.83 -15.95
CA GLU A 235 -6.22 -22.46 -16.60
C GLU A 235 -6.29 -23.97 -16.42
N SER A 236 -6.63 -24.62 -17.53
CA SER A 236 -6.54 -26.06 -17.78
C SER A 236 -5.44 -26.71 -16.94
N ALA A 237 -5.84 -27.63 -16.05
CA ALA A 237 -4.96 -28.53 -15.34
C ALA A 237 -3.95 -29.14 -16.32
N ALA A 238 -2.69 -28.70 -16.26
CA ALA A 238 -1.62 -29.40 -16.94
C ALA A 238 -1.47 -30.74 -16.23
N PRO A 239 -1.60 -31.88 -16.95
CA PRO A 239 -1.64 -33.18 -16.32
C PRO A 239 -0.31 -33.48 -15.62
N ALA A 240 -0.37 -34.22 -14.51
CA ALA A 240 0.80 -34.75 -13.83
C ALA A 240 1.77 -35.37 -14.85
N THR A 241 3.06 -35.02 -14.78
CA THR A 241 4.08 -35.53 -15.70
C THR A 241 4.82 -36.69 -15.04
N VAL A 242 5.15 -37.71 -15.84
CA VAL A 242 5.91 -38.87 -15.38
C VAL A 242 7.12 -39.02 -16.28
N SER A 243 8.31 -39.03 -15.67
CA SER A 243 9.56 -39.37 -16.34
C SER A 243 10.09 -40.71 -15.82
N ARG A 244 10.97 -41.33 -16.61
CA ARG A 244 11.64 -42.58 -16.26
C ARG A 244 13.13 -42.39 -16.29
N GLU A 245 13.78 -42.94 -15.27
CA GLU A 245 15.23 -42.99 -15.17
C GLU A 245 15.62 -44.39 -14.69
N GLY A 246 15.97 -45.26 -15.65
CA GLY A 246 16.25 -46.67 -15.38
C GLY A 246 15.03 -47.43 -14.85
N GLU A 247 15.18 -48.08 -13.68
CA GLU A 247 14.11 -48.81 -12.99
C GLU A 247 13.19 -47.90 -12.16
N VAL A 248 13.49 -46.60 -12.07
CA VAL A 248 12.78 -45.65 -11.24
C VAL A 248 11.79 -44.83 -12.07
N LEU A 249 10.57 -44.70 -11.53
CA LEU A 249 9.51 -43.86 -12.08
C LEU A 249 9.35 -42.63 -11.18
N VAL A 250 9.55 -41.44 -11.76
CA VAL A 250 9.41 -40.17 -11.05
C VAL A 250 8.17 -39.46 -11.57
N ALA A 251 7.23 -39.18 -10.66
CA ALA A 251 6.02 -38.43 -10.96
C ALA A 251 6.12 -37.03 -10.35
N VAL A 252 5.93 -36.01 -11.17
CA VAL A 252 5.90 -34.61 -10.74
C VAL A 252 4.47 -34.09 -10.91
N ALA A 253 3.88 -33.64 -9.81
CA ALA A 253 2.55 -33.07 -9.77
C ALA A 253 2.54 -31.84 -8.86
N ARG A 254 1.62 -30.92 -9.11
CA ARG A 254 1.36 -29.82 -8.17
C ARG A 254 0.86 -30.39 -6.85
N THR A 255 1.13 -29.70 -5.75
CA THR A 255 0.68 -30.09 -4.41
C THR A 255 -0.85 -30.09 -4.26
N ASP A 256 -1.56 -29.39 -5.13
CA ASP A 256 -3.02 -29.31 -5.20
C ASP A 256 -3.64 -30.26 -6.23
N ALA A 257 -2.85 -31.11 -6.90
CA ALA A 257 -3.36 -32.04 -7.90
C ALA A 257 -4.24 -33.13 -7.25
N PRO A 258 -5.42 -33.48 -7.84
CA PRO A 258 -6.25 -34.57 -7.35
C PRO A 258 -5.48 -35.90 -7.33
N LEU A 259 -5.49 -36.58 -6.18
CA LEU A 259 -4.73 -37.81 -5.98
C LEU A 259 -5.12 -38.91 -6.99
N ASP A 260 -6.39 -38.97 -7.40
CA ASP A 260 -6.87 -39.96 -8.36
C ASP A 260 -6.28 -39.74 -9.76
N GLU A 261 -6.03 -38.49 -10.16
CA GLU A 261 -5.38 -38.13 -11.42
C GLU A 261 -3.90 -38.51 -11.39
N VAL A 262 -3.17 -38.15 -10.34
CA VAL A 262 -1.76 -38.53 -10.13
C VAL A 262 -1.61 -40.05 -10.19
N MET A 263 -2.48 -40.78 -9.48
CA MET A 263 -2.47 -42.24 -9.46
C MET A 263 -2.87 -42.86 -10.80
N ARG A 264 -3.68 -42.18 -11.63
CA ARG A 264 -4.05 -42.62 -12.98
C ARG A 264 -2.87 -42.51 -13.93
N THR A 265 -2.13 -41.40 -13.86
CA THR A 265 -0.92 -41.17 -14.66
C THR A 265 0.18 -42.18 -14.32
N ILE A 266 0.43 -42.42 -13.03
CA ILE A 266 1.38 -43.45 -12.58
C ILE A 266 0.96 -44.84 -13.07
N ARG A 267 -0.33 -45.21 -12.91
CA ARG A 267 -0.85 -46.50 -13.39
C ARG A 267 -0.72 -46.68 -14.90
N LYS A 268 -0.93 -45.62 -15.69
CA LYS A 268 -0.76 -45.67 -17.16
C LYS A 268 0.69 -45.96 -17.52
N ALA A 269 1.63 -45.21 -16.92
CA ALA A 269 3.04 -45.40 -17.16
C ALA A 269 3.50 -46.83 -16.79
N LEU A 270 3.07 -47.38 -15.65
CA LEU A 270 3.39 -48.76 -15.25
C LEU A 270 2.80 -49.83 -16.17
N LYS A 271 1.61 -49.61 -16.74
CA LYS A 271 0.98 -50.56 -17.67
C LYS A 271 1.70 -50.66 -19.01
N ASP A 272 2.29 -49.56 -19.47
CA ASP A 272 3.08 -49.52 -20.71
C ASP A 272 4.38 -50.35 -20.63
N GLN A 273 4.71 -50.98 -19.48
CA GLN A 273 5.82 -51.95 -19.36
C GLN A 273 5.49 -53.39 -19.72
N ARG A 274 4.21 -53.76 -19.88
CA ARG A 274 3.80 -55.18 -20.08
C ARG A 274 3.57 -55.55 -21.55
N ARG A 275 4.18 -54.82 -22.50
CA ARG A 275 4.19 -55.15 -23.93
C ARG A 275 5.60 -55.31 -24.45
#